data_AF-A0A9N8ZF62-F1
#
_entry.id   AF-A0A9N8ZF62-F1
#
_cell.length_a   1.000
_cell.length_b   1.000
_cell.length_c   1.000
_cell.angle_alpha   90.00
_cell.angle_beta   90.00
_cell.angle_gamma   90.00
#
_symmetry.space_group_name_H-M   'P 1'
#
loop_
_entity.id
_entity.type
_entity.pdbx_description
1 polymer ?
#
loop_
_entity_poly.entity_id
_entity_poly.type
_entity_poly.pdbx_seq_one_letter_code
_entity_poly.pdbx_strand_id
1 'polypeptide(L)'
;MALNWVMISSDGKNPVPLPSEKILFSQEKVSLLLDLGGGYPGNPSNYKADGNIFITNQRVLFISRPPLHNFQSLSVPILNLKDGKLQQPWFGANYYEAYLMPVQNGGLPSPGQLKITFKEGGGYDFSSCFTELIQRLSESESYVLVEHTEQLPTYTPREDSTSTATQALGTAASSGVMPPTGPLTNATSPSHSTLVNSAAPPPIAPGELPPSYDEVTS
;
A
#
# COMPACT_ATOMS: atom_id res chain seq x y z
N MET A 1 29.00 -2.48 2.93
CA MET A 1 27.93 -3.39 2.49
C MET A 1 26.71 -2.54 2.13
N ALA A 2 26.17 -2.74 0.93
CA ALA A 2 24.92 -2.12 0.49
C ALA A 2 23.89 -3.25 0.33
N LEU A 3 22.66 -3.02 0.77
CA LEU A 3 21.56 -3.93 0.48
C LEU A 3 20.91 -3.47 -0.82
N ASN A 4 20.93 -4.25 -1.89
CA ASN A 4 20.52 -3.83 -3.23
C ASN A 4 21.23 -2.52 -3.69
N TRP A 5 22.38 -2.67 -4.34
CA TRP A 5 23.24 -1.53 -4.69
C TRP A 5 22.56 -0.48 -5.57
N VAL A 6 22.86 0.80 -5.29
CA VAL A 6 22.44 1.96 -6.07
C VAL A 6 23.69 2.60 -6.62
N MET A 7 23.73 2.86 -7.94
CA MET A 7 24.77 3.73 -8.49
C MET A 7 24.50 5.16 -8.03
N ILE A 8 25.50 5.77 -7.39
CA ILE A 8 25.44 7.14 -6.91
C ILE A 8 26.23 8.01 -7.88
N SER A 9 25.69 9.20 -8.21
CA SER A 9 26.39 10.18 -9.07
C SER A 9 27.74 10.59 -8.47
N SER A 10 28.61 11.19 -9.29
CA SER A 10 29.92 11.72 -8.86
C SER A 10 29.81 12.71 -7.68
N ASP A 11 28.69 13.41 -7.56
CA ASP A 11 28.40 14.33 -6.45
C ASP A 11 28.10 13.59 -5.13
N GLY A 12 27.95 12.27 -5.18
CA GLY A 12 27.59 11.41 -4.05
C GLY A 12 26.14 11.55 -3.56
N LYS A 13 25.39 12.57 -4.03
CA LYS A 13 24.10 13.02 -3.46
C LYS A 13 22.89 12.34 -4.06
N ASN A 14 22.93 12.15 -5.37
CA ASN A 14 21.78 11.71 -6.14
C ASN A 14 22.01 10.30 -6.69
N PRO A 15 20.97 9.46 -6.71
CA PRO A 15 21.03 8.18 -7.41
C PRO A 15 21.12 8.42 -8.92
N VAL A 16 21.82 7.52 -9.62
CA VAL A 16 21.84 7.46 -11.08
C VAL A 16 20.61 6.67 -11.53
N PRO A 17 19.67 7.29 -12.28
CA PRO A 17 18.48 6.58 -12.77
C PRO A 17 18.86 5.51 -13.80
N LEU A 18 18.14 4.38 -13.77
CA LEU A 18 18.18 3.36 -14.82
C LEU A 18 17.55 3.88 -16.13
N PRO A 19 17.74 3.19 -17.27
CA PRO A 19 17.01 3.50 -18.49
C PRO A 19 15.49 3.54 -18.23
N SER A 20 14.83 4.62 -18.64
CA SER A 20 13.39 4.88 -18.38
C SER A 20 13.00 5.07 -16.91
N GLU A 21 13.96 5.22 -15.99
CA GLU A 21 13.70 5.58 -14.60
C GLU A 21 13.59 7.11 -14.44
N LYS A 22 12.53 7.58 -13.79
CA LYS A 22 12.30 8.99 -13.45
C LYS A 22 12.14 9.14 -11.96
N ILE A 23 12.85 10.10 -11.37
CA ILE A 23 12.69 10.47 -9.96
C ILE A 23 11.41 11.30 -9.83
N LEU A 24 10.51 10.85 -8.97
CA LEU A 24 9.20 11.47 -8.74
C LEU A 24 9.17 12.25 -7.42
N PHE A 25 9.93 11.79 -6.43
CA PHE A 25 10.03 12.41 -5.12
C PHE A 25 11.45 12.29 -4.57
N SER A 26 11.89 13.30 -3.81
CA SER A 26 13.16 13.30 -3.09
C SER A 26 12.99 14.04 -1.78
N GLN A 27 13.53 13.48 -0.69
CA GLN A 27 13.53 14.10 0.62
C GLN A 27 14.85 13.85 1.35
N GLU A 28 15.42 14.91 1.90
CA GLU A 28 16.64 14.86 2.70
C GLU A 28 16.33 14.70 4.19
N LYS A 29 17.37 14.37 4.97
CA LYS A 29 17.35 14.28 6.44
C LYS A 29 16.28 13.34 6.98
N VAL A 30 16.22 12.16 6.39
CA VAL A 30 15.36 11.06 6.80
C VAL A 30 16.18 10.06 7.62
N SER A 31 15.55 9.43 8.62
CA SER A 31 16.14 8.32 9.38
C SER A 31 15.47 7.01 8.99
N LEU A 32 16.24 6.07 8.46
CA LEU A 32 15.78 4.74 8.07
C LEU A 32 16.19 3.72 9.13
N LEU A 33 15.23 2.90 9.55
CA LEU A 33 15.41 1.74 10.38
C LEU A 33 14.82 0.53 9.65
N LEU A 34 15.62 -0.51 9.44
CA LEU A 34 15.22 -1.77 8.84
C LEU A 34 15.50 -2.89 9.84
N ASP A 35 14.44 -3.49 10.36
CA ASP A 35 14.49 -4.63 11.27
C ASP A 35 14.10 -5.90 10.51
N LEU A 36 15.07 -6.79 10.29
CA LEU A 36 14.90 -8.06 9.60
C LEU A 36 14.45 -9.20 10.52
N GLY A 37 14.21 -8.91 11.80
CA GLY A 37 13.92 -9.90 12.82
C GLY A 37 15.18 -10.64 13.29
N GLY A 38 15.16 -11.08 14.54
CA GLY A 38 16.30 -11.74 15.20
C GLY A 38 16.61 -13.12 14.61
N GLY A 39 17.54 -13.17 13.64
CA GLY A 39 18.25 -14.38 13.26
C GLY A 39 19.46 -14.65 14.18
N TYR A 40 19.90 -15.91 14.20
CA TYR A 40 20.98 -16.51 15.01
C TYR A 40 22.12 -15.54 15.43
N PRO A 41 22.68 -15.65 16.66
CA PRO A 41 23.76 -14.78 17.12
C PRO A 41 24.92 -14.71 16.12
N GLY A 42 25.18 -13.50 15.59
CA GLY A 42 26.24 -13.24 14.61
C GLY A 42 25.80 -12.47 13.35
N ASN A 43 24.49 -12.36 13.08
CA ASN A 43 23.99 -11.55 11.95
C ASN A 43 23.37 -10.24 12.44
N PRO A 44 23.78 -9.05 11.96
CA PRO A 44 23.07 -7.82 12.25
C PRO A 44 21.66 -7.89 11.67
N SER A 45 20.68 -8.09 12.55
CA SER A 45 19.25 -8.11 12.21
C SER A 45 18.70 -6.72 11.95
N ASN A 46 19.41 -5.68 12.38
CA ASN A 46 18.91 -4.32 12.38
C ASN A 46 19.88 -3.36 11.69
N TYR A 47 19.39 -2.63 10.70
CA TYR A 47 20.11 -1.57 10.01
C TYR A 47 19.48 -0.23 10.35
N LYS A 48 20.31 0.73 10.77
CA LYS A 48 19.87 2.10 11.04
C LYS A 48 20.81 3.09 10.37
N ALA A 49 20.25 4.04 9.64
CA ALA A 49 21.03 5.08 8.98
C ALA A 49 20.21 6.35 8.82
N ASP A 50 20.88 7.49 8.93
CA ASP A 50 20.35 8.76 8.45
C ASP A 50 20.77 8.97 7.00
N GLY A 51 19.96 9.68 6.21
CA GLY A 51 20.18 9.80 4.78
C GLY A 51 19.10 10.54 4.00
N ASN A 52 19.14 10.34 2.70
CA ASN A 52 18.19 10.87 1.74
C ASN A 52 17.38 9.73 1.14
N ILE A 53 16.09 9.96 0.93
CA ILE A 53 15.17 9.00 0.30
C ILE A 53 14.64 9.56 -1.01
N PHE A 54 14.43 8.68 -1.97
CA PHE A 54 13.91 9.01 -3.29
C PHE A 54 12.84 7.98 -3.68
N ILE A 55 11.80 8.43 -4.37
CA ILE A 55 10.85 7.54 -5.05
C ILE A 55 11.04 7.76 -6.54
N THR A 56 11.23 6.66 -7.27
CA THR A 56 11.18 6.64 -8.73
C THR A 56 9.94 5.91 -9.21
N ASN A 57 9.67 5.96 -10.51
CA ASN A 57 8.60 5.16 -11.13
C ASN A 57 8.80 3.64 -11.03
N GLN A 58 9.93 3.15 -10.51
CA GLN A 58 10.25 1.71 -10.42
C GLN A 58 10.55 1.25 -8.98
N ARG A 59 11.15 2.11 -8.14
CA ARG A 59 11.67 1.72 -6.83
C ARG A 59 11.76 2.88 -5.83
N VAL A 60 11.80 2.52 -4.55
CA VAL A 60 12.23 3.41 -3.47
C VAL A 60 13.73 3.23 -3.28
N LEU A 61 14.44 4.35 -3.17
CA LEU A 61 15.88 4.42 -3.01
C LEU A 61 16.21 5.15 -1.72
N PHE A 62 17.20 4.66 -0.99
CA PHE A 62 17.76 5.36 0.16
C PHE A 62 19.28 5.40 0.04
N ILE A 63 19.86 6.54 0.38
CA ILE A 63 21.30 6.77 0.40
C ILE A 63 21.69 7.33 1.77
N SER A 64 22.54 6.63 2.50
CA SER A 64 22.98 7.03 3.83
C SER A 64 23.92 8.24 3.78
N ARG A 65 23.70 9.19 4.71
CA ARG A 65 24.48 10.40 4.93
C ARG A 65 24.76 10.59 6.43
N PRO A 66 26.03 10.54 6.88
CA PRO A 66 27.24 10.21 6.10
C PRO A 66 27.24 8.74 5.62
N PRO A 67 28.01 8.38 4.57
CA PRO A 67 28.09 7.01 4.10
C PRO A 67 28.56 6.05 5.20
N LEU A 68 27.76 5.02 5.50
CA LEU A 68 28.09 4.00 6.49
C LEU A 68 28.71 2.76 5.84
N HIS A 69 29.68 2.15 6.53
CA HIS A 69 30.37 0.95 6.03
C HIS A 69 29.45 -0.27 5.97
N ASN A 70 28.45 -0.38 6.85
CA ASN A 70 27.53 -1.52 6.94
C ASN A 70 26.22 -1.32 6.16
N PHE A 71 25.78 -0.08 5.91
CA PHE A 71 24.53 0.22 5.22
C PHE A 71 24.60 1.54 4.45
N GLN A 72 25.17 1.49 3.24
CA GLN A 72 25.41 2.69 2.44
C GLN A 72 24.19 3.12 1.61
N SER A 73 23.52 2.16 0.97
CA SER A 73 22.35 2.40 0.12
C SER A 73 21.38 1.24 0.21
N LEU A 74 20.12 1.54 -0.08
CA LEU A 74 19.03 0.59 -0.21
C LEU A 74 18.23 0.87 -1.48
N SER A 75 18.00 -0.16 -2.29
CA SER A 75 17.07 -0.12 -3.44
C SER A 75 15.98 -1.15 -3.25
N VAL A 76 14.72 -0.73 -3.24
CA VAL A 76 13.57 -1.62 -3.06
C VAL A 76 12.56 -1.38 -4.18
N PRO A 77 12.23 -2.40 -5.01
CA PRO A 77 11.12 -2.28 -5.95
C PRO A 77 9.84 -1.86 -5.25
N ILE A 78 9.03 -1.01 -5.89
CA ILE A 78 7.82 -0.45 -5.27
C ILE A 78 6.91 -1.57 -4.74
N LEU A 79 6.70 -2.60 -5.54
CA LEU A 79 5.81 -3.72 -5.21
C LEU A 79 6.33 -4.60 -4.06
N ASN A 80 7.60 -4.49 -3.70
CA ASN A 80 8.20 -5.23 -2.58
C ASN A 80 7.99 -4.56 -1.23
N LEU A 81 7.47 -3.32 -1.20
CA LEU A 81 7.03 -2.67 0.03
C LEU A 81 5.52 -2.91 0.20
N LYS A 82 5.16 -3.65 1.25
CA LYS A 82 3.80 -4.01 1.60
C LYS A 82 3.34 -3.25 2.84
N ASP A 83 2.02 -3.15 3.01
CA ASP A 83 1.38 -2.60 4.22
C ASP A 83 1.91 -1.22 4.65
N GLY A 84 2.20 -0.38 3.65
CA GLY A 84 2.76 0.94 3.85
C GLY A 84 1.76 1.91 4.48
N LYS A 85 2.11 2.48 5.64
CA LYS A 85 1.27 3.40 6.41
C LYS A 85 2.07 4.60 6.91
N LEU A 86 1.50 5.79 6.78
CA LEU A 86 2.01 6.97 7.47
C LEU A 86 1.49 6.99 8.91
N GLN A 87 2.37 7.25 9.86
CA GLN A 87 2.05 7.45 11.27
C GLN A 87 2.38 8.89 11.66
N GLN A 88 1.37 9.58 12.19
CA GLN A 88 1.45 10.99 12.60
C GLN A 88 1.21 11.09 14.12
N PRO A 89 2.23 10.82 14.94
CA PRO A 89 2.09 10.93 16.38
C PRO A 89 1.87 12.39 16.80
N TRP A 90 1.06 12.60 17.84
CA TRP A 90 0.82 13.93 18.43
C TRP A 90 2.10 14.62 18.90
N PHE A 91 3.08 13.83 19.34
CA PHE A 91 4.40 14.29 19.72
C PHE A 91 5.47 13.47 19.00
N GLY A 92 6.42 14.17 18.37
CA GLY A 92 7.51 13.56 17.61
C GLY A 92 7.37 13.71 16.10
N ALA A 93 8.31 13.14 15.36
CA ALA A 93 8.35 13.20 13.91
C ALA A 93 7.43 12.15 13.27
N ASN A 94 6.80 12.52 12.15
CA ASN A 94 6.05 11.60 11.33
C ASN A 94 6.98 10.50 10.80
N TYR A 95 6.46 9.29 10.71
CA TYR A 95 7.20 8.18 10.11
C TYR A 95 6.31 7.34 9.21
N TYR A 96 6.89 6.83 8.14
CA TYR A 96 6.27 5.86 7.26
C TYR A 96 6.77 4.47 7.63
N GLU A 97 5.86 3.52 7.76
CA GLU A 97 6.15 2.15 8.17
C GLU A 97 5.63 1.20 7.09
N ALA A 98 6.45 0.23 6.68
CA ALA A 98 6.10 -0.75 5.66
C ALA A 98 6.81 -2.08 5.94
N TYR A 99 6.31 -3.15 5.34
CA TYR A 99 6.95 -4.46 5.35
C TYR A 99 7.72 -4.69 4.05
N LEU A 100 9.02 -4.93 4.16
CA LEU A 100 9.94 -5.06 3.05
C LEU A 100 10.13 -6.54 2.71
N MET A 101 9.76 -6.93 1.49
CA MET A 101 9.99 -8.27 0.95
C MET A 101 11.31 -8.35 0.18
N PRO A 102 12.18 -9.33 0.46
CA PRO A 102 13.46 -9.46 -0.23
C PRO A 102 13.25 -9.82 -1.71
N VAL A 103 14.15 -9.35 -2.56
CA VAL A 103 14.26 -9.76 -3.96
C VAL A 103 15.36 -10.81 -4.11
N GLN A 104 15.19 -11.71 -5.08
CA GLN A 104 16.21 -12.70 -5.41
C GLN A 104 17.53 -12.01 -5.75
N ASN A 105 18.63 -12.47 -5.15
CA ASN A 105 19.97 -11.87 -5.28
C ASN A 105 20.10 -10.40 -4.82
N GLY A 106 19.18 -9.92 -3.97
CA GLY A 106 19.15 -8.53 -3.53
C GLY A 106 19.97 -8.17 -2.28
N GLY A 107 20.57 -9.15 -1.63
CA GLY A 107 21.36 -8.93 -0.41
C GLY A 107 20.55 -8.71 0.87
N LEU A 108 19.21 -8.69 0.82
CA LEU A 108 18.38 -8.89 2.01
C LEU A 108 18.25 -10.40 2.31
N PRO A 109 18.64 -10.88 3.50
CA PRO A 109 18.55 -12.29 3.87
C PRO A 109 17.13 -12.75 4.21
N SER A 110 16.28 -11.85 4.70
CA SER A 110 14.90 -12.13 5.13
C SER A 110 14.02 -10.90 4.92
N PRO A 111 12.68 -11.09 4.91
CA PRO A 111 11.74 -9.98 5.04
C PRO A 111 11.95 -9.22 6.35
N GLY A 112 11.53 -7.95 6.38
CA GLY A 112 11.70 -7.12 7.56
C GLY A 112 10.81 -5.89 7.60
N GLN A 113 10.71 -5.28 8.77
CA GLN A 113 9.97 -4.05 8.98
C GLN A 113 10.86 -2.84 8.65
N LEU A 114 10.38 -2.02 7.73
CA LEU A 114 11.02 -0.77 7.34
C LEU A 114 10.29 0.41 7.98
N LYS A 115 11.03 1.26 8.68
CA LYS A 115 10.55 2.50 9.26
C LYS A 115 11.38 3.67 8.75
N ILE A 116 10.70 4.68 8.23
CA ILE A 116 11.27 5.88 7.61
C ILE A 116 10.78 7.09 8.39
N THR A 117 11.64 7.72 9.18
CA THR A 117 11.29 8.90 10.00
C THR A 117 11.67 10.18 9.28
N PHE A 118 10.70 11.08 9.11
CA PHE A 118 10.85 12.34 8.38
C PHE A 118 11.12 13.48 9.35
N LYS A 119 12.39 13.91 9.47
CA LYS A 119 12.79 14.92 10.47
C LYS A 119 12.36 16.35 10.12
N GLU A 120 12.22 16.66 8.83
CA GLU A 120 11.89 18.02 8.34
C GLU A 120 10.55 18.08 7.58
N GLY A 121 9.65 17.12 7.80
CA GLY A 121 8.41 16.99 7.04
C GLY A 121 8.56 16.15 5.77
N GLY A 122 7.58 16.24 4.87
CA GLY A 122 7.54 15.45 3.63
C GLY A 122 7.00 14.02 3.77
N GLY A 123 6.64 13.59 4.98
CA GLY A 123 6.07 12.25 5.19
C GLY A 123 4.70 12.04 4.52
N TYR A 124 3.86 13.08 4.50
CA TYR A 124 2.59 13.04 3.77
C TYR A 124 2.81 12.97 2.26
N ASP A 125 3.68 13.83 1.71
CA ASP A 125 3.99 13.84 0.28
C ASP A 125 4.60 12.51 -0.19
N PHE A 126 5.50 11.94 0.62
CA PHE A 126 6.03 10.61 0.40
C PHE A 126 4.92 9.56 0.35
N SER A 127 4.03 9.54 1.34
CA SER A 127 2.93 8.57 1.41
C SER A 127 1.97 8.71 0.22
N SER A 128 1.59 9.93 -0.13
CA SER A 128 0.69 10.21 -1.26
C SER A 128 1.31 9.78 -2.58
N CYS A 129 2.58 10.14 -2.81
CA CYS A 129 3.33 9.74 -4.01
C CYS A 129 3.45 8.21 -4.10
N PHE A 130 3.76 7.55 -2.99
CA PHE A 130 3.88 6.09 -2.96
C PHE A 130 2.55 5.39 -3.23
N THR A 131 1.45 5.83 -2.62
CA THR A 131 0.11 5.26 -2.83
C THR A 131 -0.36 5.42 -4.28
N GLU A 132 -0.18 6.61 -4.86
CA GLU A 132 -0.52 6.85 -6.28
C GLU A 132 0.28 5.92 -7.21
N LEU A 133 1.55 5.71 -6.89
CA LEU A 133 2.43 4.87 -7.69
C LEU A 133 2.06 3.39 -7.60
N ILE A 134 1.74 2.89 -6.40
CA ILE A 134 1.21 1.53 -6.19
C ILE A 134 -0.08 1.34 -7.02
N GLN A 135 -0.99 2.31 -6.98
CA GLN A 135 -2.23 2.23 -7.75
C GLN A 135 -1.94 2.10 -9.26
N ARG A 136 -1.11 3.00 -9.82
CA ARG A 136 -0.74 2.98 -11.25
C ARG A 136 -0.05 1.68 -11.67
N LEU A 137 0.85 1.15 -10.84
CA LEU A 137 1.52 -0.13 -11.13
C LEU A 137 0.56 -1.31 -11.03
N SER A 138 -0.37 -1.29 -10.06
CA SER A 138 -1.35 -2.36 -9.91
C SER A 138 -2.30 -2.46 -11.10
N GLU A 139 -2.74 -1.33 -11.66
CA GLU A 139 -3.55 -1.29 -12.89
C GLU A 139 -2.77 -1.88 -14.08
N SER A 140 -1.47 -1.59 -14.16
CA SER A 140 -0.61 -2.06 -15.25
C SER A 140 -0.33 -3.57 -15.17
N GLU A 141 0.00 -4.11 -13.99
CA GLU A 141 0.22 -5.57 -13.83
C GLU A 141 -1.08 -6.36 -14.01
N SER A 142 -2.21 -5.80 -13.57
CA SER A 142 -3.53 -6.40 -13.80
C SER A 142 -3.83 -6.52 -15.30
N TYR A 143 -3.39 -5.54 -16.10
CA TYR A 143 -3.57 -5.57 -17.55
C TYR A 143 -2.66 -6.60 -18.25
N VAL A 144 -1.46 -6.86 -17.72
CA VAL A 144 -0.52 -7.86 -18.29
C VAL A 144 -1.04 -9.29 -18.12
N LEU A 145 -1.82 -9.59 -17.08
CA LEU A 145 -2.51 -10.89 -16.94
C LEU A 145 -3.77 -11.00 -17.81
N VAL A 146 -4.28 -9.89 -18.33
CA VAL A 146 -5.38 -9.84 -19.30
C VAL A 146 -4.80 -9.77 -20.72
N GLU A 147 -3.94 -10.73 -21.05
CA GLU A 147 -3.70 -11.09 -22.45
C GLU A 147 -5.00 -11.68 -23.03
N HIS A 148 -5.84 -10.83 -23.61
CA HIS A 148 -6.58 -11.08 -24.85
C HIS A 148 -7.18 -12.50 -25.07
N THR A 149 -8.18 -12.95 -24.32
CA THR A 149 -8.91 -14.20 -24.67
C THR A 149 -10.38 -14.04 -25.04
N GLU A 150 -10.97 -12.85 -24.98
CA GLU A 150 -12.31 -12.67 -25.53
C GLU A 150 -12.32 -11.53 -26.55
N GLN A 151 -12.11 -11.90 -27.81
CA GLN A 151 -12.59 -11.10 -28.92
C GLN A 151 -14.07 -10.83 -28.68
N LEU A 152 -14.46 -9.56 -28.68
CA LEU A 152 -15.87 -9.17 -28.61
C LEU A 152 -16.64 -9.95 -29.68
N PRO A 153 -17.82 -10.51 -29.36
CA PRO A 153 -18.62 -11.22 -30.34
C PRO A 153 -18.79 -10.36 -31.60
N THR A 154 -18.44 -10.91 -32.76
CA THR A 154 -18.70 -10.24 -34.02
C THR A 154 -20.20 -10.12 -34.19
N TYR A 155 -20.72 -8.89 -34.09
CA TYR A 155 -22.14 -8.62 -34.26
C TYR A 155 -22.50 -8.87 -35.72
N THR A 156 -23.20 -9.98 -35.99
CA THR A 156 -23.81 -10.20 -37.31
C THR A 156 -25.10 -9.41 -37.36
N PRO A 157 -25.24 -8.44 -38.28
CA PRO A 157 -26.52 -7.78 -38.51
C PRO A 157 -27.53 -8.83 -38.95
N ARG A 158 -28.73 -8.79 -38.37
CA ARG A 158 -29.86 -9.60 -38.81
C ARG A 158 -30.22 -9.16 -40.23
N GLU A 159 -29.95 -10.00 -41.22
CA GLU A 159 -30.47 -9.76 -42.58
C GLU A 159 -31.99 -10.00 -42.56
N ASP A 160 -32.74 -8.91 -42.66
CA ASP A 160 -34.18 -8.96 -42.95
C ASP A 160 -34.35 -9.49 -44.38
N SER A 161 -34.74 -10.75 -44.50
CA SER A 161 -35.25 -11.34 -45.74
C SER A 161 -36.67 -11.85 -45.50
N THR A 162 -37.62 -11.14 -46.09
CA THR A 162 -39.05 -11.40 -46.10
C THR A 162 -39.42 -12.79 -46.60
N SER A 163 -40.22 -13.51 -45.79
CA SER A 163 -41.29 -14.46 -46.12
C SER A 163 -41.03 -15.58 -47.15
N THR A 164 -41.06 -16.84 -46.69
CA THR A 164 -42.03 -17.84 -47.21
C THR A 164 -42.21 -19.00 -46.23
N ALA A 165 -43.47 -19.30 -45.92
CA ALA A 165 -43.87 -20.41 -45.07
C ALA A 165 -43.68 -21.75 -45.80
N THR A 166 -43.07 -22.74 -45.14
CA THR A 166 -43.34 -24.15 -45.44
C THR A 166 -43.25 -24.99 -44.17
N GLN A 167 -44.33 -25.73 -43.94
CA GLN A 167 -44.57 -26.59 -42.78
C GLN A 167 -43.60 -27.78 -42.75
N ALA A 168 -43.16 -28.15 -41.55
CA ALA A 168 -42.73 -29.50 -41.27
C ALA A 168 -43.37 -29.97 -39.96
N LEU A 169 -44.15 -31.04 -40.11
CA LEU A 169 -44.97 -31.75 -39.13
C LEU A 169 -44.07 -32.51 -38.14
N GLY A 170 -44.31 -32.35 -36.84
CA GLY A 170 -43.57 -33.03 -35.79
C GLY A 170 -44.34 -33.10 -34.47
N THR A 171 -45.31 -34.02 -34.44
CA THR A 171 -45.95 -34.71 -33.31
C THR A 171 -45.85 -34.14 -31.88
N ALA A 172 -47.06 -33.94 -31.34
CA ALA A 172 -47.42 -33.56 -29.99
C ALA A 172 -46.90 -34.49 -28.87
N ALA A 173 -46.66 -33.90 -27.69
CA ALA A 173 -47.20 -34.41 -26.44
C ALA A 173 -47.32 -33.28 -25.40
N SER A 174 -48.55 -33.12 -24.94
CA SER A 174 -49.10 -32.17 -23.96
C SER A 174 -48.73 -32.48 -22.51
N SER A 175 -48.58 -31.43 -21.69
CA SER A 175 -49.06 -31.25 -20.29
C SER A 175 -48.18 -30.18 -19.63
N GLY A 176 -48.64 -29.14 -18.94
CA GLY A 176 -49.97 -28.70 -18.53
C GLY A 176 -49.81 -27.61 -17.45
N VAL A 177 -50.78 -26.69 -17.41
CA VAL A 177 -51.30 -25.98 -16.22
C VAL A 177 -50.43 -24.89 -15.53
N MET A 178 -50.89 -23.64 -15.65
CA MET A 178 -50.78 -22.57 -14.62
C MET A 178 -52.14 -22.45 -13.88
N PRO A 179 -52.32 -21.54 -12.90
CA PRO A 179 -51.72 -21.35 -11.56
C PRO A 179 -52.84 -21.49 -10.47
N PRO A 180 -52.65 -21.10 -9.18
CA PRO A 180 -53.23 -19.81 -8.74
C PRO A 180 -52.56 -19.14 -7.50
N THR A 181 -53.14 -18.00 -7.10
CA THR A 181 -52.77 -16.95 -6.13
C THR A 181 -53.04 -17.21 -4.62
N GLY A 182 -52.08 -16.84 -3.74
CA GLY A 182 -52.19 -16.32 -2.33
C GLY A 182 -52.62 -17.26 -1.17
N PRO A 183 -52.51 -16.90 0.16
CA PRO A 183 -51.92 -15.71 0.84
C PRO A 183 -51.00 -15.98 2.10
N LEU A 184 -50.42 -14.89 2.65
CA LEU A 184 -49.73 -14.60 3.95
C LEU A 184 -49.40 -15.70 5.01
N THR A 185 -48.17 -15.68 5.58
CA THR A 185 -47.84 -15.16 6.95
C THR A 185 -46.42 -15.54 7.45
N ASN A 186 -45.80 -14.60 8.20
CA ASN A 186 -44.83 -14.71 9.31
C ASN A 186 -43.43 -15.36 9.15
N ALA A 187 -42.38 -14.53 9.29
CA ALA A 187 -41.50 -14.44 10.48
C ALA A 187 -40.16 -13.75 10.09
N THR A 188 -39.93 -12.49 10.46
CA THR A 188 -39.22 -12.02 11.68
C THR A 188 -37.69 -11.91 11.54
N SER A 189 -37.25 -10.65 11.44
CA SER A 189 -35.99 -10.02 11.91
C SER A 189 -34.66 -10.21 11.15
N PRO A 190 -34.11 -9.11 10.58
CA PRO A 190 -32.69 -8.89 10.37
C PRO A 190 -32.02 -8.24 11.61
N SER A 191 -30.92 -8.82 12.07
CA SER A 191 -30.07 -8.27 13.13
C SER A 191 -29.22 -7.11 12.59
N HIS A 192 -29.75 -5.89 12.63
CA HIS A 192 -28.96 -4.67 12.53
C HIS A 192 -28.72 -4.15 13.95
N SER A 193 -27.56 -4.46 14.53
CA SER A 193 -27.14 -3.91 15.82
C SER A 193 -26.43 -2.59 15.57
N THR A 194 -27.11 -1.48 15.87
CA THR A 194 -26.48 -0.17 16.04
C THR A 194 -27.21 0.54 17.16
N LEU A 195 -26.70 0.51 18.39
CA LEU A 195 -26.95 1.56 19.38
C LEU A 195 -25.80 1.65 20.39
N VAL A 196 -25.10 2.80 20.30
CA VAL A 196 -24.72 3.69 21.41
C VAL A 196 -23.80 3.11 22.50
N ASN A 197 -22.52 3.50 22.43
CA ASN A 197 -21.74 3.73 23.64
C ASN A 197 -21.13 5.14 23.57
N SER A 198 -21.95 6.14 23.91
CA SER A 198 -21.47 7.47 24.31
C SER A 198 -21.09 7.39 25.78
N ALA A 199 -19.80 7.21 26.06
CA ALA A 199 -19.25 7.45 27.39
C ALA A 199 -18.67 8.87 27.41
N ALA A 200 -19.37 9.79 28.07
CA ALA A 200 -18.90 11.13 28.35
C ALA A 200 -17.68 11.11 29.30
N PRO A 201 -16.74 12.06 29.19
CA PRO A 201 -15.70 12.25 30.21
C PRO A 201 -16.33 12.73 31.52
N PRO A 202 -15.75 12.39 32.69
CA PRO A 202 -16.26 12.84 33.98
C PRO A 202 -16.15 14.38 34.09
N PRO A 203 -17.07 15.04 34.82
CA PRO A 203 -17.01 16.48 35.00
C PRO A 203 -15.78 16.87 35.84
N ILE A 204 -15.00 17.82 35.32
CA ILE A 204 -13.90 18.48 36.03
C ILE A 204 -14.54 19.35 37.12
N ALA A 205 -14.24 19.06 38.39
CA ALA A 205 -14.63 19.92 39.50
C ALA A 205 -13.88 21.27 39.39
N PRO A 206 -14.56 22.42 39.55
CA PRO A 206 -13.93 23.72 39.39
C PRO A 206 -13.13 24.06 40.66
N GLY A 207 -11.79 24.08 40.58
CA GLY A 207 -10.98 24.68 41.64
C GLY A 207 -9.54 24.24 41.85
N GLU A 208 -8.96 23.32 41.09
CA GLU A 208 -7.58 22.89 41.37
C GLU A 208 -6.56 23.65 40.53
N LEU A 209 -5.89 24.62 41.16
CA LEU A 209 -4.75 25.35 40.62
C LEU A 209 -3.57 24.37 40.39
N PRO A 210 -2.79 24.50 39.30
CA PRO A 210 -1.60 23.69 39.13
C PRO A 210 -0.57 23.97 40.24
N PRO A 211 0.19 22.97 40.69
CA PRO A 211 1.15 23.11 41.79
C PRO A 211 2.25 24.14 41.44
N SER A 212 2.52 25.02 42.40
CA SER A 212 3.59 26.03 42.34
C SER A 212 4.95 25.34 42.23
N TYR A 213 5.81 25.80 41.33
CA TYR A 213 7.20 25.33 41.24
C TYR A 213 7.95 25.78 42.50
N ASP A 214 8.50 24.84 43.27
CA ASP A 214 9.54 25.12 44.26
C ASP A 214 10.87 25.35 43.54
N GLU A 215 11.35 26.60 43.57
CA GLU A 215 12.75 26.92 43.31
C GLU A 215 13.61 26.33 44.42
N VAL A 216 14.53 25.42 44.08
CA VAL A 216 15.64 25.07 44.99
C VAL A 216 16.91 25.72 44.47
N THR A 217 17.20 26.89 45.04
CA THR A 217 18.52 27.52 45.07
C THR A 217 19.36 26.93 46.21
N SER A 218 20.55 26.43 45.88
CA SER A 218 21.86 26.64 46.55
C SER A 218 22.77 25.44 46.38
#